data_AF-A0A7S2CDE4-F1
#
_entry.id   AF-A0A7S2CDE4-F1
#
_cell.length_a   1.000
_cell.length_b   1.000
_cell.length_c   1.000
_cell.angle_alpha   90.00
_cell.angle_beta   90.00
_cell.angle_gamma   90.00
#
_symmetry.space_group_name_H-M   'P 1'
#
loop_
_entity.id
_entity.type
_entity.pdbx_description
1 polymer ?
#
loop_
_entity_poly.entity_id
_entity_poly.type
_entity_poly.pdbx_seq_one_letter_code
_entity_poly.pdbx_strand_id
1 'polypeptide(L)'
;MLVQHASSPVFIVIVYYVSCFVDVGHLRRFAELRQNLTEETQRFWDEVGQFIVVDRYHFRNHKVTHKYCQDHCNPANNPSIEGANSQICEQSFRWLSRFKYSMNHMTPARFAFFLLIMARRRNAILKMKREKGEEMAELG
;
A
#
# COMPACT_ATOMS: atom_id res chain seq x y z
N MET A 1 -0.27 1.56 -18.12
CA MET A 1 1.02 0.83 -18.11
C MET A 1 1.56 0.50 -16.71
N LEU A 2 0.82 0.74 -15.62
CA LEU A 2 1.21 0.33 -14.24
C LEU A 2 0.77 -1.09 -13.86
N VAL A 3 -0.14 -1.70 -14.63
CA VAL A 3 -0.67 -3.05 -14.34
C VAL A 3 0.34 -4.15 -14.70
N GLN A 4 1.28 -3.89 -15.62
CA GLN A 4 2.19 -4.92 -16.14
C GLN A 4 3.53 -5.06 -15.39
N HIS A 5 3.93 -4.07 -14.58
CA HIS A 5 5.13 -4.18 -13.72
C HIS A 5 4.85 -4.77 -12.33
N ALA A 6 3.60 -5.22 -12.08
CA ALA A 6 3.20 -5.97 -10.88
C ALA A 6 3.65 -7.45 -10.90
N SER A 7 4.76 -7.76 -11.57
CA SER A 7 5.27 -9.13 -11.77
C SER A 7 6.18 -9.63 -10.65
N SER A 8 6.54 -8.79 -9.67
CA SER A 8 7.24 -9.24 -8.46
C SER A 8 6.36 -9.10 -7.19
N PRO A 9 5.96 -10.21 -6.56
CA PRO A 9 5.08 -10.21 -5.38
C PRO A 9 5.74 -9.61 -4.12
N VAL A 10 7.04 -9.31 -4.16
CA VAL A 10 7.79 -8.74 -3.03
C VAL A 10 7.63 -7.22 -2.96
N PHE A 11 7.50 -6.54 -4.11
CA PHE A 11 7.37 -5.08 -4.19
C PHE A 11 6.00 -4.59 -3.71
N ILE A 12 4.96 -5.40 -3.92
CA ILE A 12 3.57 -5.08 -3.56
C ILE A 12 3.31 -5.17 -2.05
N VAL A 13 4.17 -5.79 -1.24
CA VAL A 13 3.91 -5.88 0.21
C VAL A 13 4.73 -4.88 1.02
N ILE A 14 5.97 -4.59 0.63
CA ILE A 14 6.83 -3.67 1.39
C ILE A 14 6.40 -2.21 1.19
N VAL A 15 6.05 -1.81 -0.02
CA VAL A 15 5.52 -0.46 -0.30
C VAL A 15 4.18 -0.25 0.43
N TYR A 16 3.34 -1.30 0.49
CA TYR A 16 2.04 -1.21 1.12
C TYR A 16 2.15 -1.19 2.64
N TYR A 17 2.98 -2.03 3.26
CA TYR A 17 3.13 -2.11 4.72
C TYR A 17 3.61 -0.80 5.36
N VAL A 18 4.46 -0.03 4.66
CA VAL A 18 4.92 1.30 5.11
C VAL A 18 3.87 2.37 4.83
N SER A 19 3.08 2.25 3.74
CA SER A 19 2.04 3.22 3.39
C SER A 19 0.76 3.15 4.24
N CYS A 20 0.45 2.01 4.86
CA CYS A 20 -0.82 1.85 5.56
C CYS A 20 -0.91 2.62 6.89
N PHE A 21 0.21 3.14 7.44
CA PHE A 21 0.24 3.66 8.81
C PHE A 21 0.61 5.14 8.97
N VAL A 22 1.17 5.78 7.95
CA VAL A 22 1.64 7.16 8.12
C VAL A 22 1.32 7.97 6.87
N ASP A 23 0.38 8.89 7.05
CA ASP A 23 0.20 10.12 6.28
C ASP A 23 0.77 10.05 4.85
N VAL A 24 0.09 9.30 3.99
CA VAL A 24 0.48 9.14 2.58
C VAL A 24 0.54 10.49 1.86
N GLY A 25 -0.18 11.50 2.36
CA GLY A 25 -0.05 12.89 1.94
C GLY A 25 1.33 13.46 2.25
N HIS A 26 1.84 13.28 3.47
CA HIS A 26 3.22 13.64 3.80
C HIS A 26 4.25 12.84 2.98
N LEU A 27 4.04 11.55 2.72
CA LEU A 27 4.97 10.76 1.90
C LEU A 27 5.03 11.29 0.45
N ARG A 28 3.87 11.53 -0.18
CA ARG A 28 3.80 12.14 -1.51
C ARG A 28 4.51 13.49 -1.53
N ARG A 29 4.21 14.36 -0.56
CA ARG A 29 4.83 15.68 -0.44
C ARG A 29 6.33 15.60 -0.24
N PHE A 30 6.78 14.65 0.59
CA PHE A 30 8.20 14.41 0.84
C PHE A 30 8.91 13.99 -0.44
N ALA A 31 8.31 13.09 -1.22
CA ALA A 31 8.83 12.63 -2.49
C ALA A 31 8.87 13.74 -3.55
N GLU A 32 7.80 14.52 -3.67
CA GLU A 32 7.71 15.65 -4.60
C GLU A 32 8.80 16.69 -4.35
N LEU A 33 9.00 17.07 -3.08
CA LEU A 33 10.02 18.04 -2.68
C LEU A 33 11.46 17.55 -2.95
N ARG A 34 11.65 16.24 -3.17
CA ARG A 34 12.97 15.60 -3.30
C ARG A 34 13.17 14.90 -4.62
N GLN A 35 12.20 14.96 -5.53
CA GLN A 35 12.20 14.20 -6.78
C GLN A 35 13.49 14.44 -7.60
N ASN A 36 14.07 15.63 -7.54
CA ASN A 36 15.25 16.01 -8.33
C ASN A 36 16.58 15.93 -7.55
N LEU A 37 16.64 15.24 -6.40
CA LEU A 37 17.88 15.15 -5.63
C LEU A 37 18.88 14.16 -6.22
N THR A 38 18.40 12.98 -6.64
CA THR A 38 19.20 11.92 -7.26
C THR A 38 18.39 11.25 -8.38
N GLU A 39 19.06 10.45 -9.21
CA GLU A 39 18.38 9.64 -10.24
C GLU A 39 17.37 8.68 -9.61
N GLU A 40 17.67 8.13 -8.43
CA GLU A 40 16.77 7.22 -7.70
C GLU A 40 15.52 7.93 -7.17
N THR A 41 15.66 9.17 -6.68
CA THR A 41 14.48 9.93 -6.22
C THR A 41 13.60 10.35 -7.38
N GLN A 42 14.19 10.65 -8.53
CA GLN A 42 13.46 10.99 -9.75
C GLN A 42 12.71 9.76 -10.25
N ARG A 43 13.41 8.64 -10.35
CA ARG A 43 12.84 7.35 -10.72
C ARG A 43 11.70 6.95 -9.78
N PHE A 44 11.87 7.11 -8.46
CA PHE A 44 10.81 6.85 -7.50
C PHE A 44 9.59 7.73 -7.73
N TRP A 45 9.80 9.02 -7.99
CA TRP A 45 8.71 9.95 -8.27
C TRP A 45 7.93 9.54 -9.53
N ASP A 46 8.65 9.28 -10.61
CA ASP A 46 8.09 8.93 -11.92
C ASP A 46 7.37 7.58 -11.90
N GLU A 47 7.91 6.58 -11.20
CA GLU A 47 7.32 5.23 -11.15
C GLU A 47 6.21 5.10 -10.09
N VAL A 48 6.31 5.81 -8.97
CA VAL A 48 5.47 5.58 -7.78
C VAL A 48 4.92 6.88 -7.19
N GLY A 49 5.78 7.87 -6.91
CA GLY A 49 5.45 9.05 -6.11
C GLY A 49 4.23 9.81 -6.61
N GLN A 50 4.13 10.05 -7.92
CA GLN A 50 3.01 10.76 -8.54
C GLN A 50 1.66 10.04 -8.41
N PHE A 51 1.68 8.72 -8.20
CA PHE A 51 0.48 7.89 -8.09
C PHE A 51 0.04 7.64 -6.64
N ILE A 52 0.80 8.12 -5.65
CA ILE A 52 0.44 8.00 -4.23
C ILE A 52 -0.82 8.84 -3.97
N VAL A 53 -1.91 8.18 -3.60
CA VAL A 53 -3.17 8.81 -3.19
C VAL A 53 -3.57 8.37 -1.78
N VAL A 54 -4.47 9.12 -1.16
CA VAL A 54 -5.15 8.70 0.07
C VAL A 54 -6.19 7.63 -0.27
N ASP A 55 -6.36 6.64 0.60
CA ASP A 55 -7.45 5.67 0.49
C ASP A 55 -8.82 6.36 0.41
N ARG A 56 -9.73 5.85 -0.45
CA ARG A 56 -11.06 6.46 -0.67
C ARG A 56 -11.89 6.58 0.61
N TYR A 57 -11.83 5.60 1.50
CA TYR A 57 -12.58 5.63 2.75
C TYR A 57 -11.97 6.62 3.74
N HIS A 58 -10.64 6.65 3.86
CA HIS A 58 -9.96 7.65 4.69
C HIS A 58 -10.16 9.07 4.17
N PHE A 59 -10.12 9.27 2.85
CA PHE A 59 -10.25 10.57 2.22
C PHE A 59 -11.61 11.22 2.48
N ARG A 60 -12.69 10.43 2.60
CA ARG A 60 -14.04 10.93 2.95
C ARG A 60 -14.06 11.70 4.29
N ASN A 61 -13.23 11.27 5.24
CA ASN A 61 -13.12 11.90 6.57
C ASN A 61 -11.90 12.82 6.68
N HIS A 62 -11.17 13.02 5.57
CA HIS A 62 -9.98 13.84 5.56
C HIS A 62 -10.36 15.32 5.64
N LYS A 63 -9.58 16.09 6.43
CA LYS A 63 -9.89 17.50 6.65
C LYS A 63 -9.85 18.27 5.33
N VAL A 64 -10.92 19.01 5.04
CA VAL A 64 -11.00 19.91 3.87
C VAL A 64 -9.94 21.01 3.91
N THR A 65 -9.43 21.34 5.10
CA THR A 65 -8.38 22.35 5.30
C THR A 65 -6.99 21.87 4.84
N HIS A 66 -6.79 20.57 4.66
CA HIS A 66 -5.53 20.01 4.18
C HIS A 66 -5.46 20.09 2.64
N LYS A 67 -5.30 21.31 2.10
CA LYS A 67 -5.35 21.61 0.66
C LYS A 67 -4.43 20.72 -0.18
N TYR A 68 -3.19 20.50 0.26
CA TYR A 68 -2.26 19.63 -0.46
C TYR A 68 -2.84 18.24 -0.76
N CYS A 69 -3.47 17.60 0.23
CA CYS A 69 -4.07 16.30 0.02
C CYS A 69 -5.33 16.38 -0.85
N GLN A 70 -6.10 17.46 -0.76
CA GLN A 70 -7.29 17.67 -1.59
C GLN A 70 -6.93 17.80 -3.07
N ASP A 71 -5.84 18.52 -3.35
CA ASP A 71 -5.41 18.82 -4.71
C ASP A 71 -4.61 17.67 -5.32
N HIS A 72 -3.71 17.06 -4.55
CA HIS A 72 -2.73 16.10 -5.07
C HIS A 72 -2.98 14.65 -4.66
N CYS A 73 -3.64 14.39 -3.54
CA CYS A 73 -3.80 13.02 -3.01
C CYS A 73 -5.23 12.49 -3.10
N ASN A 74 -6.14 13.22 -3.76
CA ASN A 74 -7.52 12.80 -3.92
C ASN A 74 -7.60 11.61 -4.89
N PRO A 75 -8.09 10.43 -4.44
CA PRO A 75 -8.20 9.26 -5.30
C PRO A 75 -9.17 9.45 -6.47
N ALA A 76 -10.12 10.39 -6.38
CA ALA A 76 -11.03 10.71 -7.49
C ALA A 76 -10.34 11.46 -8.64
N ASN A 77 -9.21 12.12 -8.36
CA ASN A 77 -8.46 12.88 -9.36
C ASN A 77 -7.44 12.02 -10.12
N ASN A 78 -7.36 10.72 -9.84
CA ASN A 78 -6.39 9.82 -10.44
C ASN A 78 -7.09 8.68 -11.21
N PRO A 79 -7.28 8.80 -12.54
CA PRO A 79 -7.92 7.76 -13.35
C PRO A 79 -7.14 6.44 -13.40
N SER A 80 -5.82 6.46 -13.16
CA SER A 80 -4.97 5.26 -13.25
C SER A 80 -5.28 4.19 -12.19
N ILE A 81 -6.02 4.56 -11.15
CA ILE A 81 -6.44 3.70 -10.05
C ILE A 81 -7.97 3.49 -10.02
N GLU A 82 -8.68 3.87 -11.09
CA GLU A 82 -10.10 3.59 -11.22
C GLU A 82 -10.35 2.06 -11.18
N GLY A 83 -11.33 1.63 -10.38
CA GLY A 83 -11.59 0.21 -10.13
C GLY A 83 -10.57 -0.50 -9.21
N ALA A 84 -9.45 0.13 -8.85
CA ALA A 84 -8.50 -0.44 -7.90
C ALA A 84 -9.09 -0.46 -6.47
N ASN A 85 -8.74 -1.49 -5.70
CA ASN A 85 -9.10 -1.59 -4.29
C ASN A 85 -8.14 -0.71 -3.45
N SER A 86 -8.56 0.52 -3.14
CA SER A 86 -7.76 1.46 -2.33
C SER A 86 -7.60 1.01 -0.87
N GLN A 87 -8.50 0.14 -0.38
CA GLN A 87 -8.51 -0.36 0.99
C GLN A 87 -7.71 -1.66 1.17
N ILE A 88 -6.98 -2.12 0.16
CA ILE A 88 -6.21 -3.38 0.20
C ILE A 88 -5.24 -3.43 1.38
N CYS A 89 -4.72 -2.26 1.76
CA CYS A 89 -3.90 -2.03 2.94
C CYS A 89 -4.63 -2.39 4.24
N GLU A 90 -5.78 -1.77 4.48
CA GLU A 90 -6.61 -1.96 5.67
C GLU A 90 -7.13 -3.40 5.75
N GLN A 91 -7.59 -3.96 4.62
CA GLN A 91 -8.00 -5.36 4.52
C GLN A 91 -6.85 -6.31 4.85
N SER A 92 -5.62 -5.97 4.44
CA SER A 92 -4.44 -6.75 4.77
C SER A 92 -4.03 -6.63 6.22
N PHE A 93 -4.17 -5.45 6.81
CA PHE A 93 -3.91 -5.23 8.21
C PHE A 93 -4.93 -5.97 9.09
N ARG A 94 -6.22 -5.96 8.71
CA ARG A 94 -7.25 -6.76 9.38
C ARG A 94 -6.89 -8.24 9.43
N TRP A 95 -6.46 -8.82 8.31
CA TRP A 95 -5.98 -10.20 8.29
C TRP A 95 -4.76 -10.41 9.21
N LEU A 96 -3.78 -9.51 9.17
CA LEU A 96 -2.57 -9.62 10.00
C LEU A 96 -2.87 -9.45 11.50
N SER A 97 -3.86 -8.63 11.85
CA SER A 97 -4.23 -8.33 13.24
C SER A 97 -4.69 -9.58 14.00
N ARG A 98 -5.08 -10.65 13.30
CA ARG A 98 -5.40 -11.97 13.87
C ARG A 98 -4.21 -12.60 14.60
N PHE A 99 -2.99 -12.21 14.25
CA PHE A 99 -1.75 -12.70 14.87
C PHE A 99 -1.21 -11.75 15.95
N LYS A 100 -1.97 -10.71 16.33
CA LYS A 100 -1.54 -9.66 17.28
C LYS A 100 -0.95 -10.22 18.58
N TYR A 101 -1.62 -11.19 19.19
CA TYR A 101 -1.16 -11.77 20.45
C TYR A 101 0.21 -12.44 20.31
N SER A 102 0.45 -13.17 19.22
CA SER A 102 1.77 -13.76 18.95
C SER A 102 2.82 -12.69 18.64
N MET A 103 2.48 -11.68 17.83
CA MET A 103 3.40 -10.63 17.41
C MET A 103 3.84 -9.73 18.57
N ASN A 104 2.97 -9.46 19.55
CA ASN A 104 3.26 -8.59 20.69
C ASN A 104 4.41 -9.11 21.59
N HIS A 105 4.72 -10.41 21.54
CA HIS A 105 5.79 -11.01 22.33
C HIS A 105 7.07 -11.24 21.52
N MET A 106 7.15 -10.74 20.29
CA MET A 106 8.31 -10.90 19.43
C MET A 106 9.32 -9.77 19.63
N THR A 107 10.61 -10.10 19.52
CA THR A 107 11.64 -9.07 19.34
C THR A 107 11.48 -8.40 17.96
N PRO A 108 11.99 -7.18 17.76
CA PRO A 108 11.87 -6.48 16.47
C PRO A 108 12.37 -7.31 15.27
N ALA A 109 13.49 -8.03 15.45
CA ALA A 109 14.01 -8.93 14.42
C ALA A 109 13.03 -10.07 14.09
N ARG A 110 12.50 -10.75 15.11
CA ARG A 110 11.52 -11.84 14.93
C ARG A 110 10.23 -11.33 14.29
N PHE A 111 9.77 -10.16 14.70
CA PHE A 111 8.61 -9.50 14.12
C PHE A 111 8.81 -9.22 12.63
N ALA A 112 9.94 -8.63 12.23
CA ALA A 112 10.24 -8.37 10.82
C ALA A 112 10.29 -9.66 9.97
N PHE A 113 10.96 -10.71 10.46
CA PHE A 113 10.99 -12.01 9.78
C PHE A 113 9.59 -12.65 9.69
N PHE A 114 8.80 -12.56 10.77
CA PHE A 114 7.44 -13.06 10.79
C PHE A 114 6.60 -12.37 9.71
N LEU A 115 6.62 -11.04 9.62
CA LEU A 115 5.91 -10.29 8.59
C LEU A 115 6.30 -10.72 7.17
N LEU A 116 7.61 -10.85 6.91
CA LEU A 116 8.11 -11.26 5.60
C LEU A 116 7.60 -12.66 5.20
N ILE A 117 7.67 -13.61 6.12
CA ILE A 117 7.21 -14.99 5.88
C ILE A 117 5.70 -15.03 5.68
N MET A 118 4.94 -14.32 6.51
CA MET A 118 3.48 -14.27 6.44
C MET A 118 3.00 -13.61 5.15
N ALA A 119 3.62 -12.50 4.74
CA ALA A 119 3.39 -11.85 3.46
C ALA A 119 3.63 -12.82 2.29
N ARG A 120 4.79 -13.49 2.27
CA ARG A 120 5.14 -14.43 1.21
C ARG A 120 4.15 -15.59 1.13
N ARG A 121 3.77 -16.18 2.27
CA ARG A 121 2.79 -17.28 2.34
C ARG A 121 1.41 -16.84 1.85
N ARG A 122 0.93 -15.69 2.31
CA ARG A 122 -0.37 -15.16 1.87
C ARG A 122 -0.39 -14.89 0.38
N ASN A 123 0.66 -14.29 -0.17
CA ASN A 123 0.76 -14.04 -1.60
C ASN A 123 0.72 -15.33 -2.42
N ALA A 124 1.37 -16.40 -1.97
CA ALA A 124 1.29 -17.71 -2.61
C ALA A 124 -0.15 -18.27 -2.62
N ILE A 125 -0.86 -18.18 -1.49
CA ILE A 125 -2.27 -18.61 -1.39
C ILE A 125 -3.18 -17.79 -2.30
N LEU A 126 -3.03 -16.46 -2.29
CA LEU A 126 -3.83 -15.57 -3.12
C LEU A 126 -3.58 -15.82 -4.62
N LYS A 127 -2.33 -16.11 -5.00
CA LYS A 127 -1.98 -16.51 -6.37
C LYS A 127 -2.72 -17.78 -6.77
N MET A 128 -2.67 -18.82 -5.93
CA MET A 128 -3.35 -20.09 -6.18
C MET A 128 -4.88 -19.93 -6.30
N LYS A 129 -5.50 -19.12 -5.42
CA LYS A 129 -6.94 -18.84 -5.48
C LYS A 129 -7.34 -18.11 -6.77
N ARG A 130 -6.53 -17.12 -7.17
CA ARG A 130 -6.74 -16.39 -8.44
C ARG A 130 -6.67 -17.32 -9.64
N GLU A 131 -5.69 -18.23 -9.69
CA GLU A 131 -5.53 -19.21 -10.77
C GLU A 131 -6.71 -20.19 -10.86
N LYS A 132 -7.36 -20.48 -9.73
CA LYS A 132 -8.55 -21.33 -9.66
C LYS A 132 -9.86 -20.59 -9.97
N GLY A 133 -9.82 -19.27 -10.16
CA GLY A 133 -11.02 -18.45 -10.33
C GLY A 133 -11.91 -18.41 -9.09
N GLU A 134 -11.38 -18.77 -7.92
CA GLU A 134 -12.11 -18.67 -6.66
C GLU A 134 -12.29 -17.18 -6.33
N GLU A 135 -13.54 -16.77 -6.06
CA GLU A 135 -13.81 -15.42 -5.62
C GLU A 135 -12.94 -15.14 -4.38
N MET A 136 -12.26 -13.99 -4.39
CA MET A 136 -11.48 -13.51 -3.27
C MET A 136 -12.45 -13.04 -2.18
N ALA A 137 -13.21 -13.99 -1.60
CA ALA A 137 -14.07 -13.76 -0.46
C ALA A 137 -13.28 -12.94 0.54
N GLU A 138 -13.88 -11.84 1.01
CA GLU A 138 -13.28 -10.96 2.00
C GLU A 138 -12.77 -11.84 3.15
N LEU A 139 -11.45 -12.02 3.19
CA LEU A 139 -10.77 -12.84 4.19
C LEU A 139 -10.79 -12.05 5.49
N GLY A 140 -11.96 -12.02 6.15
CA GLY A 140 -12.12 -11.65 7.55
C GLY A 140 -11.28 -12.56 8.43
#